data_AF-I9NJM4-F1
#
_entry.id   AF-I9NJM4-F1
#
_cell.length_a   1.000
_cell.length_b   1.000
_cell.length_c   1.000
_cell.angle_alpha   90.00
_cell.angle_beta   90.00
_cell.angle_gamma   90.00
#
_symmetry.space_group_name_H-M   'P 1'
#
loop_
_entity.id
_entity.type
_entity.pdbx_description
1 polymer ?
#
loop_
_entity_poly.entity_id
_entity_poly.type
_entity_poly.pdbx_seq_one_letter_code
_entity_poly.pdbx_strand_id
1 'polypeptide(L)'
;MGGLAIDNVKLTNYHLIVEEVFDESVFGMVAPSFKIKGVKGIGTSHLQVMRSVYTLAIGEDVYFKGRKLQGSPGARELLSEFFESGTQLTTRPNGRTTVMHRYLGKKNIFTAKALEHYKASVTLNFLPIYGEDPAPTRLLYGNPAATFIQKTGERPMAAAYFNGNNNRVELLHYFDRRTLVDGFLKRFSEASSAAVG
;
A
#
# COMPACT_ATOMS: atom_id res chain seq x y z
N MET A 1 -25.22 -2.30 -23.94
CA MET A 1 -24.68 -2.30 -22.56
C MET A 1 -23.21 -2.66 -22.66
N GLY A 2 -22.32 -1.66 -22.56
CA GLY A 2 -20.88 -1.88 -22.59
C GLY A 2 -20.44 -2.39 -21.23
N GLY A 3 -20.21 -3.70 -21.11
CA GLY A 3 -19.55 -4.26 -19.93
C GLY A 3 -18.20 -3.56 -19.78
N LEU A 4 -17.93 -3.02 -18.60
CA LEU A 4 -16.61 -2.51 -18.26
C LEU A 4 -15.62 -3.65 -18.55
N ALA A 5 -14.78 -3.48 -19.56
CA ALA A 5 -13.74 -4.44 -19.89
C ALA A 5 -12.91 -4.59 -18.61
N ILE A 6 -13.00 -5.75 -17.97
CA ILE A 6 -12.07 -6.12 -16.92
C ILE A 6 -10.78 -6.44 -17.67
N ASP A 7 -10.00 -5.38 -17.90
CA ASP A 7 -8.69 -5.44 -18.53
C ASP A 7 -7.82 -6.33 -17.63
N ASN A 8 -7.16 -7.34 -18.21
CA ASN A 8 -6.15 -8.09 -17.48
C ASN A 8 -5.05 -7.10 -17.09
N VAL A 9 -4.57 -7.15 -15.85
CA VAL A 9 -3.58 -6.19 -15.36
C VAL A 9 -2.39 -6.91 -14.79
N LYS A 10 -1.19 -6.53 -15.26
CA LYS A 10 0.07 -6.98 -14.71
C LYS A 10 0.60 -5.95 -13.73
N LEU A 11 0.82 -6.38 -12.49
CA LEU A 11 1.43 -5.54 -11.47
C LEU A 11 2.91 -5.31 -11.78
N THR A 12 3.36 -4.08 -11.61
CA THR A 12 4.78 -3.72 -11.66
C THR A 12 5.39 -3.77 -10.26
N ASN A 13 6.71 -3.56 -10.19
CA ASN A 13 7.46 -3.46 -8.94
C ASN A 13 7.57 -2.01 -8.43
N TYR A 14 6.79 -1.08 -8.98
CA TYR A 14 6.70 0.29 -8.47
C TYR A 14 5.53 0.40 -7.51
N HIS A 15 5.82 0.92 -6.33
CA HIS A 15 4.87 1.09 -5.25
C HIS A 15 4.90 2.51 -4.70
N LEU A 16 3.74 3.02 -4.32
CA LEU A 16 3.56 4.22 -3.53
C LEU A 16 3.08 3.79 -2.14
N ILE A 17 3.90 4.04 -1.14
CA ILE A 17 3.61 3.77 0.26
C ILE A 17 3.11 5.07 0.88
N VAL A 18 1.97 5.00 1.57
CA VAL A 18 1.37 6.12 2.31
C VAL A 18 1.10 5.66 3.72
N GLU A 19 1.58 6.41 4.70
CA GLU A 19 1.29 6.17 6.11
C GLU A 19 0.67 7.42 6.75
N GLU A 20 -0.50 7.25 7.36
CA GLU A 20 -1.26 8.29 8.04
C GLU A 20 -1.29 8.02 9.53
N VAL A 21 -1.05 9.06 10.33
CA VAL A 21 -1.06 8.97 11.79
C VAL A 21 -2.34 9.54 12.35
N PHE A 22 -2.96 8.76 13.23
CA PHE A 22 -4.18 9.05 13.94
C PHE A 22 -3.81 9.13 15.41
N ASP A 23 -3.99 10.30 16.00
CA ASP A 23 -4.02 10.37 17.46
C ASP A 23 -5.46 10.05 17.89
N GLU A 24 -5.68 8.80 18.28
CA GLU A 24 -6.90 8.41 18.99
C GLU A 24 -6.67 8.59 20.49
N SER A 25 -6.07 9.72 20.88
CA SER A 25 -5.99 10.13 22.28
C SER A 25 -7.42 10.33 22.78
N VAL A 26 -8.02 9.26 23.28
CA VAL A 26 -9.22 9.30 24.09
C VAL A 26 -8.82 10.06 25.36
N PHE A 27 -9.01 11.39 25.34
CA PHE A 27 -9.25 12.19 26.54
C PHE A 27 -10.45 11.57 27.26
N GLY A 28 -10.22 10.49 28.03
CA GLY A 28 -11.33 9.82 28.74
C GLY A 28 -11.12 8.37 29.14
N MET A 29 -10.24 7.58 28.52
CA MET A 29 -9.90 6.26 29.08
C MET A 29 -8.82 6.41 30.13
N VAL A 30 -9.23 6.93 31.30
CA VAL A 30 -8.55 6.67 32.56
C VAL A 30 -8.68 5.17 32.79
N ALA A 31 -7.74 4.38 32.26
CA ALA A 31 -7.63 2.98 32.64
C ALA A 31 -7.51 2.95 34.17
N PRO A 32 -8.33 2.17 34.90
CA PRO A 32 -8.19 2.03 36.34
C PRO A 32 -6.74 1.62 36.61
N SER A 33 -6.09 2.34 37.52
CA SER A 33 -4.66 2.25 37.81
C SER A 33 -4.12 0.81 37.78
N PHE A 34 -3.59 0.37 36.64
CA PHE A 34 -2.92 -0.91 36.54
C PHE A 34 -1.51 -0.72 37.12
N LYS A 35 -1.28 -1.30 38.30
CA LYS A 35 0.05 -1.35 38.91
C LYS A 35 0.87 -2.41 38.19
N ILE A 36 1.85 -2.01 37.40
CA ILE A 36 2.91 -2.91 36.96
C ILE A 36 4.04 -2.78 37.97
N LYS A 37 4.32 -3.85 38.73
CA LYS A 37 5.39 -3.90 39.75
C LYS A 37 5.34 -2.73 40.77
N GLY A 38 4.14 -2.32 41.18
CA GLY A 38 3.95 -1.28 42.21
C GLY A 38 3.98 0.17 41.71
N VAL A 39 4.28 0.42 40.42
CA VAL A 39 4.30 1.77 39.85
C VAL A 39 2.92 2.14 39.28
N LYS A 40 2.39 3.30 39.69
CA LYS A 40 1.10 3.85 39.21
C LYS A 40 1.32 4.50 37.83
N GLY A 41 0.78 3.90 36.77
CA GLY A 41 0.83 4.49 35.43
C GLY A 41 -0.04 5.76 35.35
N ILE A 42 0.50 6.83 34.74
CA ILE A 42 -0.18 8.12 34.54
C ILE A 42 -0.25 8.35 33.03
N GLY A 43 -1.33 7.87 32.43
CA GLY A 43 -1.68 8.12 31.03
C GLY A 43 -1.25 7.02 30.05
N THR A 44 -2.22 6.58 29.26
CA THR A 44 -2.02 5.76 28.06
C THR A 44 -2.38 6.61 26.85
N SER A 45 -1.43 6.86 25.93
CA SER A 45 -1.75 7.46 24.63
C SER A 45 -1.91 6.36 23.59
N HIS A 46 -2.99 6.41 22.83
CA HIS A 46 -3.29 5.48 21.75
C HIS A 46 -3.07 6.18 20.41
N LEU A 47 -2.02 5.77 19.70
CA LEU A 47 -1.71 6.27 18.38
C LEU A 47 -1.96 5.14 17.38
N GLN A 48 -2.68 5.42 16.31
CA GLN A 48 -2.92 4.49 15.23
C GLN A 48 -2.21 4.97 13.97
N VAL A 49 -1.53 4.07 13.28
CA VAL A 49 -0.93 4.31 11.97
C VAL A 49 -1.70 3.48 10.95
N MET A 50 -2.26 4.15 9.96
CA MET A 50 -2.85 3.50 8.79
C MET A 50 -1.83 3.48 7.67
N ARG A 51 -1.72 2.36 6.97
CA ARG A 51 -0.79 2.18 5.86
C ARG A 51 -1.55 1.74 4.63
N SER A 52 -1.39 2.51 3.56
CA SER A 52 -1.89 2.20 2.23
C SER A 52 -0.70 2.00 1.30
N VAL A 53 -0.72 0.92 0.52
CA VAL A 53 0.26 0.71 -0.55
C VAL A 53 -0.46 0.57 -1.88
N TYR A 54 -0.10 1.44 -2.80
CA TYR A 54 -0.59 1.48 -4.16
C TYR A 54 0.49 0.93 -5.09
N THR A 55 0.11 0.07 -6.03
CA THR A 55 1.03 -0.54 -7.01
C THR A 55 0.65 -0.09 -8.40
N LEU A 56 1.63 0.33 -9.19
CA LEU A 56 1.41 0.63 -10.59
C LEU A 56 1.14 -0.68 -11.34
N ALA A 57 0.11 -0.69 -12.19
CA ALA A 57 -0.29 -1.82 -12.99
C ALA A 57 -0.34 -1.43 -14.48
N ILE A 58 0.00 -2.38 -15.34
CA ILE A 58 -0.03 -2.24 -16.79
C ILE A 58 -1.19 -3.08 -17.31
N GLY A 59 -2.02 -2.48 -18.18
CA GLY A 59 -3.08 -3.20 -18.88
C GLY A 59 -2.51 -4.16 -19.91
N GLU A 60 -3.06 -5.37 -19.95
CA GLU A 60 -2.68 -6.41 -20.89
C GLU A 60 -3.89 -6.82 -21.73
N ASP A 61 -3.66 -6.92 -23.04
CA ASP A 61 -4.54 -7.61 -23.96
C ASP A 61 -4.27 -9.11 -23.88
N VAL A 62 -5.33 -9.91 -23.79
CA VAL A 62 -5.24 -11.37 -23.77
C VAL A 62 -5.51 -11.93 -25.16
N TYR A 63 -4.70 -12.90 -25.59
CA TYR A 63 -4.80 -13.57 -26.86
C TYR A 63 -4.96 -15.07 -26.65
N PHE A 64 -5.91 -15.69 -27.33
CA PHE A 64 -6.07 -17.14 -27.38
C PHE A 64 -5.75 -17.62 -28.79
N LYS A 65 -4.77 -18.53 -28.92
CA LYS A 65 -4.30 -19.04 -30.22
C LYS A 65 -3.98 -17.92 -31.22
N GLY A 66 -3.35 -16.85 -30.73
CA GLY A 66 -2.97 -15.67 -31.51
C GLY A 66 -4.11 -14.67 -31.81
N ARG A 67 -5.35 -14.93 -31.38
CA ARG A 67 -6.49 -13.99 -31.57
C ARG A 67 -6.79 -13.24 -30.28
N LYS A 68 -6.90 -11.91 -30.37
CA LYS A 68 -7.25 -11.05 -29.23
C LYS A 68 -8.65 -11.39 -28.71
N LEU A 69 -8.76 -11.65 -27.41
CA LEU A 69 -10.02 -11.82 -26.70
C LEU A 69 -10.63 -10.46 -26.38
N GLN A 70 -11.96 -10.34 -26.47
CA GLN A 70 -12.69 -9.12 -26.09
C GLN A 70 -13.06 -9.07 -24.60
N GLY A 71 -12.63 -10.05 -23.81
CA GLY A 71 -12.88 -10.15 -22.37
C GLY A 71 -11.99 -11.20 -21.72
N SER A 72 -12.27 -11.51 -20.46
CA SER A 72 -11.53 -12.55 -19.73
C SER A 72 -11.68 -13.92 -20.43
N PRO A 73 -10.64 -14.78 -20.40
CA PRO A 73 -10.74 -16.14 -20.90
C PRO A 73 -11.95 -16.87 -20.32
N GLY A 74 -12.77 -17.46 -21.20
CA GLY A 74 -13.90 -18.28 -20.78
C GLY A 74 -13.46 -19.69 -20.41
N ALA A 75 -14.42 -20.52 -19.99
CA ALA A 75 -14.16 -21.91 -19.65
C ALA A 75 -13.51 -22.68 -20.81
N ARG A 76 -13.87 -22.38 -22.07
CA ARG A 76 -13.29 -23.06 -23.24
C ARG A 76 -11.81 -22.74 -23.40
N GLU A 77 -11.46 -21.46 -23.30
CA GLU A 77 -10.08 -20.99 -23.45
C GLU A 77 -9.19 -21.55 -22.33
N LEU A 78 -9.71 -21.59 -21.09
CA LEU A 78 -9.01 -22.20 -19.95
C LEU A 78 -8.85 -23.71 -20.11
N LEU A 79 -9.88 -24.44 -20.55
CA LEU A 79 -9.79 -25.88 -20.77
C LEU A 79 -8.77 -26.21 -21.88
N SER A 80 -8.74 -25.45 -22.97
CA SER A 80 -7.72 -25.63 -24.02
C SER A 80 -6.30 -25.40 -23.51
N GLU A 81 -6.08 -24.51 -22.54
CA GLU A 81 -4.76 -24.34 -21.90
C GLU A 81 -4.32 -25.60 -21.12
N PHE A 82 -5.27 -26.36 -20.56
CA PHE A 82 -4.97 -27.58 -19.79
C PHE A 82 -4.80 -28.83 -20.66
N PHE A 83 -5.56 -28.94 -21.75
CA PHE A 83 -5.61 -30.18 -22.55
C PHE A 83 -4.76 -30.15 -23.83
N GLU A 84 -4.46 -28.97 -24.36
CA GLU A 84 -3.65 -28.85 -25.57
C GLU A 84 -2.18 -28.60 -25.21
N SER A 85 -1.27 -29.18 -25.99
CA SER A 85 0.16 -28.96 -25.80
C SER A 85 0.55 -27.54 -26.25
N GLY A 86 1.30 -26.83 -25.41
CA GLY A 86 1.77 -25.46 -25.66
C GLY A 86 0.85 -24.37 -25.09
N THR A 87 1.41 -23.17 -24.90
CA THR A 87 0.70 -22.03 -24.33
C THR A 87 -0.30 -21.46 -25.34
N GLN A 88 -1.59 -21.59 -25.05
CA GLN A 88 -2.66 -21.11 -25.93
C GLN A 88 -3.06 -19.68 -25.57
N LEU A 89 -3.00 -19.34 -24.27
CA LEU A 89 -3.26 -18.02 -23.72
C LEU A 89 -1.96 -17.22 -23.57
N THR A 90 -1.83 -16.14 -24.34
CA THR A 90 -0.71 -15.21 -24.25
C THR A 90 -1.21 -13.82 -23.91
N THR A 91 -0.39 -13.03 -23.23
CA THR A 91 -0.72 -11.63 -22.91
C THR A 91 0.29 -10.68 -23.54
N ARG A 92 -0.17 -9.49 -23.92
CA ARG A 92 0.68 -8.41 -24.42
C ARG A 92 0.25 -7.08 -23.80
N PRO A 93 1.18 -6.18 -23.44
CA PRO A 93 0.81 -4.88 -22.91
C PRO A 93 0.02 -4.08 -23.94
N ASN A 94 -1.04 -3.39 -23.49
CA ASN A 94 -1.88 -2.56 -24.35
C ASN A 94 -1.54 -1.06 -24.24
N GLY A 95 -0.47 -0.72 -23.51
CA GLY A 95 -0.01 0.66 -23.30
C GLY A 95 -0.80 1.45 -22.25
N ARG A 96 -1.88 0.89 -21.69
CA ARG A 96 -2.60 1.53 -20.58
C ARG A 96 -1.88 1.26 -19.27
N THR A 97 -1.83 2.27 -18.42
CA THR A 97 -1.32 2.17 -17.05
C THR A 97 -2.40 2.60 -16.08
N THR A 98 -2.44 1.96 -14.92
CA THR A 98 -3.39 2.28 -13.84
C THR A 98 -2.72 2.05 -12.49
N VAL A 99 -3.38 2.46 -11.42
CA VAL A 99 -2.89 2.24 -10.06
C VAL A 99 -3.88 1.36 -9.31
N MET A 100 -3.37 0.28 -8.73
CA MET A 100 -4.15 -0.61 -7.89
C MET A 100 -3.83 -0.35 -6.42
N HIS A 101 -4.85 -0.10 -5.60
CA HIS A 101 -4.70 -0.11 -4.15
C HIS A 101 -4.46 -1.55 -3.72
N ARG A 102 -3.21 -1.91 -3.40
CA ARG A 102 -2.79 -3.31 -3.19
C ARG A 102 -2.94 -3.75 -1.74
N TYR A 103 -2.75 -2.82 -0.80
CA TYR A 103 -2.73 -3.11 0.62
C TYR A 103 -3.30 -1.96 1.42
N LEU A 104 -4.10 -2.30 2.43
CA LEU A 104 -4.51 -1.42 3.51
C LEU A 104 -4.29 -2.16 4.84
N GLY A 105 -3.56 -1.55 5.75
CA GLY A 105 -3.28 -2.09 7.07
C GLY A 105 -3.39 -1.04 8.16
N LYS A 106 -3.58 -1.50 9.39
CA LYS A 106 -3.59 -0.64 10.58
C LYS A 106 -2.62 -1.15 11.63
N LYS A 107 -2.03 -0.23 12.36
CA LYS A 107 -1.10 -0.51 13.45
C LYS A 107 -1.44 0.38 14.63
N ASN A 108 -1.75 -0.23 15.76
CA ASN A 108 -1.99 0.48 17.01
C ASN A 108 -0.72 0.50 17.85
N ILE A 109 -0.39 1.67 18.39
CA ILE A 109 0.78 1.92 19.21
C ILE A 109 0.29 2.41 20.56
N PHE A 110 0.47 1.57 21.56
CA PHE A 110 0.12 1.88 22.94
C PHE A 110 1.36 2.39 23.65
N THR A 111 1.29 3.62 24.13
CA THR A 111 2.34 4.19 24.98
C THR A 111 1.80 4.32 26.40
N ALA A 112 2.33 3.53 27.33
CA ALA A 112 2.11 3.74 28.75
C ALA A 112 3.21 4.68 29.27
N LYS A 113 2.83 5.81 29.86
CA LYS A 113 3.75 6.68 30.59
C LYS A 113 3.63 6.37 32.09
N ALA A 114 4.70 5.89 32.71
CA ALA A 114 4.74 5.65 34.16
C ALA A 114 5.86 6.50 34.75
N LEU A 115 5.53 7.73 35.19
CA LEU A 115 6.48 8.81 35.53
C LEU A 115 7.41 9.14 34.34
N GLU A 116 7.93 10.37 34.27
CA GLU A 116 8.65 10.88 33.08
C GLU A 116 9.85 10.01 32.63
N HIS A 117 10.33 9.10 33.48
CA HIS A 117 11.49 8.25 33.25
C HIS A 117 11.22 6.89 32.59
N TYR A 118 9.98 6.37 32.60
CA TYR A 118 9.69 5.05 32.01
C TYR A 118 8.61 5.16 30.93
N LYS A 119 9.07 5.25 29.67
CA LYS A 119 8.25 5.13 28.46
C LYS A 119 8.46 3.73 27.88
N ALA A 120 7.50 2.83 28.09
CA ALA A 120 7.46 1.55 27.39
C ALA A 120 6.42 1.65 26.27
N SER A 121 6.86 1.47 25.02
CA SER A 121 5.99 1.40 23.86
C SER A 121 5.95 -0.04 23.33
N VAL A 122 4.78 -0.67 23.36
CA VAL A 122 4.56 -1.94 22.67
C VAL A 122 4.07 -1.62 21.26
N THR A 123 4.88 -2.00 20.28
CA THR A 123 4.60 -1.74 18.87
C THR A 123 4.13 -3.04 18.23
N LEU A 124 2.84 -3.13 17.92
CA LEU A 124 2.29 -4.28 17.18
C LEU A 124 2.63 -4.15 15.69
N ASN A 125 2.74 -5.27 14.98
CA ASN A 125 2.88 -5.27 13.53
C ASN A 125 1.61 -4.71 12.87
N PHE A 126 1.71 -4.28 11.61
CA PHE A 126 0.53 -3.90 10.84
C PHE A 126 -0.40 -5.11 10.69
N LEU A 127 -1.64 -4.94 11.11
CA LEU A 127 -2.71 -5.88 10.88
C LEU A 127 -3.33 -5.56 9.52
N PRO A 128 -3.32 -6.50 8.54
CA PRO A 128 -3.94 -6.28 7.24
C PRO A 128 -5.45 -6.11 7.42
N ILE A 129 -6.00 -5.07 6.80
CA ILE A 129 -7.44 -4.92 6.59
C ILE A 129 -7.80 -5.50 5.22
N TYR A 130 -6.99 -5.21 4.21
CA TYR A 130 -7.17 -5.68 2.85
C TYR A 130 -5.82 -5.90 2.16
N GLY A 131 -5.73 -6.98 1.40
CA GLY A 131 -4.58 -7.29 0.55
C GLY A 131 -3.32 -7.72 1.31
N GLU A 132 -2.25 -7.92 0.54
CA GLU A 132 -0.93 -8.29 1.05
C GLU A 132 0.04 -7.14 0.78
N ASP A 133 0.80 -6.73 1.80
CA ASP A 133 1.73 -5.61 1.72
C ASP A 133 2.93 -6.01 0.83
N PRO A 134 3.16 -5.36 -0.32
CA PRO A 134 4.31 -5.66 -1.17
C PRO A 134 5.63 -5.08 -0.63
N ALA A 135 5.58 -4.28 0.45
CA ALA A 135 6.75 -3.60 1.00
C ALA A 135 6.79 -3.61 2.56
N PRO A 136 6.56 -4.75 3.25
CA PRO A 136 6.26 -4.78 4.69
C PRO A 136 7.39 -4.28 5.59
N THR A 137 8.63 -4.27 5.08
CA THR A 137 9.82 -3.78 5.79
C THR A 137 10.11 -2.29 5.57
N ARG A 138 9.41 -1.63 4.64
CA ARG A 138 9.62 -0.22 4.27
C ARG A 138 8.65 0.67 5.03
N LEU A 139 8.85 0.77 6.34
CA LEU A 139 8.01 1.58 7.22
C LEU A 139 8.40 3.06 7.16
N LEU A 140 7.40 3.95 7.13
CA LEU A 140 7.63 5.40 7.19
C LEU A 140 7.55 5.91 8.63
N TYR A 141 6.59 5.42 9.40
CA TYR A 141 6.45 5.71 10.81
C TYR A 141 7.58 5.07 11.61
N GLY A 142 8.28 5.87 12.40
CA GLY A 142 9.47 5.48 13.14
C GLY A 142 10.76 5.55 12.32
N ASN A 143 10.70 5.89 11.02
CA ASN A 143 11.88 6.19 10.22
C ASN A 143 12.27 7.67 10.42
N PRO A 144 13.46 7.98 10.97
CA PRO A 144 13.86 9.37 11.24
C PRO A 144 14.04 10.21 9.98
N ALA A 145 14.22 9.59 8.81
CA ALA A 145 14.35 10.31 7.54
C ALA A 145 12.98 10.65 6.91
N ALA A 146 11.89 10.01 7.35
CA ALA A 146 10.56 10.23 6.79
C ALA A 146 9.92 11.50 7.38
N THR A 147 9.45 12.39 6.51
CA THR A 147 8.75 13.61 6.93
C THR A 147 7.26 13.38 6.93
N PHE A 148 6.62 13.55 8.10
CA PHE A 148 5.17 13.57 8.21
C PHE A 148 4.68 15.01 8.03
N ILE A 149 3.96 15.26 6.94
CA ILE A 149 3.40 16.56 6.60
C ILE A 149 1.98 16.62 7.17
N GLN A 150 1.65 17.70 7.86
CA GLN A 150 0.30 17.97 8.35
C GLN A 150 -0.18 19.32 7.80
N LYS A 151 -1.16 19.29 6.88
CA LYS A 151 -1.89 20.49 6.46
C LYS A 151 -3.06 20.74 7.43
N THR A 152 -3.50 21.99 7.54
CA THR A 152 -4.62 22.38 8.40
C THR A 152 -5.86 21.54 8.10
N GLY A 153 -6.42 20.87 9.11
CA GLY A 153 -7.60 20.02 8.96
C GLY A 153 -7.32 18.61 8.41
N GLU A 154 -6.07 18.28 8.11
CA GLU A 154 -5.65 16.95 7.67
C GLU A 154 -4.85 16.23 8.77
N ARG A 155 -4.81 14.90 8.66
CA ARG A 155 -3.98 14.06 9.52
C ARG A 155 -2.52 14.11 9.04
N PRO A 156 -1.53 14.03 9.95
CA PRO A 156 -0.14 13.88 9.56
C PRO A 156 0.04 12.65 8.66
N MET A 157 0.72 12.85 7.54
CA MET A 157 0.90 11.83 6.52
C MET A 157 2.34 11.86 5.99
N ALA A 158 2.91 10.68 5.79
CA ALA A 158 4.15 10.50 5.06
C ALA A 158 3.90 9.66 3.82
N ALA A 159 4.68 9.90 2.77
CA ALA A 159 4.59 9.14 1.53
C ALA A 159 6.00 8.83 0.98
N ALA A 160 6.12 7.72 0.27
CA ALA A 160 7.36 7.30 -0.36
C ALA A 160 7.09 6.49 -1.62
N TYR A 161 7.96 6.61 -2.61
CA TYR A 161 8.04 5.64 -3.70
C TYR A 161 8.97 4.50 -3.32
N PHE A 162 8.60 3.28 -3.67
CA PHE A 162 9.41 2.09 -3.48
C PHE A 162 9.49 1.30 -4.78
N ASN A 163 10.71 0.93 -5.17
CA ASN A 163 10.95 0.06 -6.31
C ASN A 163 11.44 -1.31 -5.82
N GLY A 164 10.60 -2.33 -5.98
CA GLY A 164 10.88 -3.71 -5.58
C GLY A 164 12.02 -4.36 -6.39
N ASN A 165 12.32 -3.90 -7.61
CA ASN A 165 13.41 -4.46 -8.42
C ASN A 165 14.79 -4.20 -7.81
N ASN A 166 14.99 -2.98 -7.30
CA ASN A 166 16.30 -2.54 -6.82
C ASN A 166 16.28 -2.16 -5.33
N ASN A 167 15.18 -2.46 -4.63
CA ASN A 167 14.96 -2.15 -3.22
C ASN A 167 15.13 -0.67 -2.83
N ARG A 168 15.05 0.27 -3.79
CA ARG A 168 15.20 1.70 -3.49
C ARG A 168 13.91 2.30 -2.96
N VAL A 169 14.05 3.10 -1.90
CA VAL A 169 12.98 3.93 -1.34
C VAL A 169 13.33 5.40 -1.57
N GLU A 170 12.38 6.16 -2.10
CA GLU A 170 12.47 7.60 -2.26
C GLU A 170 11.39 8.25 -1.39
N LEU A 171 11.82 8.98 -0.38
CA LEU A 171 10.93 9.66 0.56
C LEU A 171 10.40 10.96 -0.06
N LEU A 172 9.10 11.20 0.07
CA LEU A 172 8.47 12.41 -0.43
C LEU A 172 8.41 13.44 0.69
N HIS A 173 9.19 14.51 0.54
CA HIS A 173 9.24 15.61 1.51
C HIS A 173 8.22 16.72 1.22
N TYR A 174 7.70 16.77 -0.01
CA TYR A 174 6.69 17.73 -0.46
C TYR A 174 5.71 17.03 -1.38
N PHE A 175 4.42 17.03 -1.01
CA PHE A 175 3.36 16.45 -1.81
C PHE A 175 1.98 16.99 -1.41
N ASP A 176 0.99 16.76 -2.28
CA ASP A 176 -0.42 16.98 -1.98
C ASP A 176 -1.14 15.62 -1.94
N ARG A 177 -1.95 15.40 -0.90
CA ARG A 177 -2.75 14.18 -0.73
C ARG A 177 -3.60 13.88 -1.96
N ARG A 178 -4.22 14.92 -2.54
CA ARG A 178 -5.21 14.78 -3.62
C ARG A 178 -4.59 14.36 -4.93
N THR A 179 -3.32 14.71 -5.17
CA THR A 179 -2.62 14.43 -6.43
C THR A 179 -1.56 13.34 -6.27
N LEU A 180 -1.47 12.69 -5.11
CA LEU A 180 -0.40 11.75 -4.81
C LEU A 180 -0.41 10.53 -5.75
N VAL A 181 -1.59 9.94 -5.94
CA VAL A 181 -1.79 8.77 -6.80
C VAL A 181 -1.61 9.13 -8.27
N ASP A 182 -2.15 10.26 -8.70
CA ASP A 182 -2.00 10.74 -10.08
C ASP A 182 -0.54 11.10 -10.39
N GLY A 183 0.15 11.73 -9.44
CA GLY A 183 1.58 12.05 -9.53
C GLY A 183 2.44 10.78 -9.59
N PHE A 184 2.10 9.76 -8.81
CA PHE A 184 2.74 8.45 -8.87
C PHE A 184 2.55 7.80 -10.25
N LEU A 185 1.31 7.75 -10.75
CA LEU A 185 0.99 7.22 -12.08
C LEU A 185 1.80 7.95 -13.15
N LYS A 186 1.76 9.28 -13.17
CA LYS A 186 2.47 10.11 -14.15
C LYS A 186 3.99 9.90 -14.12
N ARG A 187 4.56 9.75 -12.92
CA ARG A 187 6.01 9.59 -12.76
C ARG A 187 6.52 8.25 -13.30
N PHE A 188 5.77 7.17 -13.09
CA PHE A 188 6.24 5.82 -13.40
C PHE A 188 5.59 5.19 -14.63
N SER A 189 4.60 5.84 -15.25
CA SER A 189 3.99 5.37 -16.50
C SER A 189 5.02 5.26 -17.64
N GLU A 190 5.87 6.28 -17.83
CA GLU A 190 6.88 6.29 -18.90
C GLU A 190 7.98 5.24 -18.66
N ALA A 191 8.49 5.16 -17.42
CA ALA A 191 9.50 4.18 -17.02
C ALA A 191 9.02 2.73 -17.15
N SER A 192 7.71 2.51 -17.00
CA SER A 192 7.11 1.18 -17.11
C SER A 192 6.80 0.81 -18.55
N SER A 193 6.46 1.76 -19.42
CA SER A 193 6.34 1.50 -20.87
C SER A 193 7.68 1.13 -21.51
N ALA A 194 8.79 1.72 -21.07
CA ALA A 194 10.13 1.41 -21.57
C ALA A 194 10.66 0.03 -21.16
N ALA A 195 10.20 -0.53 -20.03
CA ALA A 195 10.62 -1.84 -19.53
C ALA A 195 9.95 -3.03 -20.25
N VAL A 196 8.99 -2.77 -21.14
CA VAL A 196 8.23 -3.80 -21.86
C VAL A 196 8.34 -3.65 -23.39
N GLY A 197 9.19 -2.74 -23.87
CA GLY A 197 9.60 -2.61 -25.26
C GLY A 197 10.78 -3.51 -25.62
#